data_AF-A0A831PKG0-F1
#
_entry.id   AF-A0A831PKG0-F1
#
_cell.length_a   1.000
_cell.length_b   1.000
_cell.length_c   1.000
_cell.angle_alpha   90.00
_cell.angle_beta   90.00
_cell.angle_gamma   90.00
#
_symmetry.space_group_name_H-M   'P 1'
#
loop_
_entity.id
_entity.type
_entity.pdbx_description
1 polymer ?
#
loop_
_entity_poly.entity_id
_entity_poly.type
_entity_poly.pdbx_seq_one_letter_code
_entity_poly.pdbx_strand_id
1 'polypeptide(L)'
;MYDIIGDVHGHAPLLKKLLLQLGYEKTANGYANPARKAVFVGDFINRGPQIRKTIRTIRTMVENGNALAILGNHEINTIIAHLEDKKGA
;
A
#
# COMPACT_ATOMS: atom_id res chain seq x y z
N MET A 1 -10.52 3.72 15.33
CA MET A 1 -11.12 2.53 14.66
C MET A 1 -10.32 2.25 13.40
N TYR A 2 -10.29 1.00 12.91
CA TYR A 2 -9.43 0.59 11.80
C TYR A 2 -10.21 -0.10 10.69
N ASP A 3 -9.77 0.11 9.45
CA ASP A 3 -10.22 -0.65 8.28
C ASP A 3 -9.08 -1.54 7.80
N ILE A 4 -9.27 -2.86 7.86
CA ILE A 4 -8.25 -3.84 7.46
C ILE A 4 -8.38 -4.09 5.97
N ILE A 5 -7.30 -3.88 5.22
CA ILE A 5 -7.25 -4.01 3.77
C ILE A 5 -6.22 -5.07 3.41
N GLY A 6 -6.68 -6.14 2.77
CA GLY A 6 -5.84 -7.22 2.26
C GLY A 6 -5.15 -6.89 0.93
N ASP A 7 -4.84 -7.94 0.19
CA ASP A 7 -4.00 -7.92 -1.00
C ASP A 7 -4.47 -6.89 -2.03
N VAL A 8 -3.54 -6.04 -2.45
CA VAL A 8 -3.80 -5.00 -3.45
C VAL A 8 -3.20 -5.39 -4.80
N HIS A 9 -2.08 -6.12 -4.78
CA HIS A 9 -1.44 -6.68 -5.97
C HIS A 9 -1.29 -5.68 -7.11
N GLY A 10 -0.85 -4.45 -6.82
CA GLY A 10 -0.60 -3.42 -7.83
C GLY A 10 -1.84 -2.81 -8.51
N HIS A 11 -3.06 -3.04 -8.00
CA HIS A 11 -4.29 -2.50 -8.57
C HIS A 11 -4.70 -1.15 -7.96
N ALA A 12 -3.89 -0.11 -8.20
CA ALA A 12 -4.14 1.24 -7.68
C ALA A 12 -5.55 1.83 -7.96
N PRO A 13 -6.22 1.59 -9.10
CA PRO A 13 -7.58 2.09 -9.34
C PRO A 13 -8.62 1.43 -8.41
N LEU A 14 -8.47 0.13 -8.15
CA LEU A 14 -9.34 -0.60 -7.23
C LEU A 14 -9.09 -0.17 -5.79
N LEU A 15 -7.83 -0.01 -5.39
CA LEU A 15 -7.48 0.55 -4.07
C LEU A 15 -8.12 1.93 -3.87
N LYS A 16 -7.99 2.83 -4.85
CA LYS A 16 -8.64 4.15 -4.80
C LYS A 16 -10.15 4.01 -4.62
N LYS A 17 -10.81 3.16 -5.42
CA LYS A 17 -12.26 2.97 -5.35
C LYS A 17 -12.68 2.47 -3.96
N LEU A 18 -11.95 1.49 -3.41
CA LEU A 18 -12.19 0.95 -2.07
C LEU A 18 -12.05 2.05 -1.00
N LEU A 19 -10.96 2.82 -1.01
CA LEU A 19 -10.74 3.91 -0.06
C LEU A 19 -11.87 4.94 -0.08
N LEU A 20 -12.33 5.34 -1.27
CA LEU A 20 -13.48 6.24 -1.41
C LEU A 20 -14.77 5.61 -0.88
N GLN A 21 -15.02 4.33 -1.13
CA GLN A 21 -16.20 3.61 -0.60
C GLN A 21 -16.14 3.48 0.93
N LEU A 22 -14.95 3.37 1.51
CA LEU A 22 -14.70 3.44 2.94
C LEU A 22 -14.69 4.90 3.47
N GLY A 23 -15.08 5.89 2.68
CA GLY A 23 -15.16 7.28 3.14
C GLY A 23 -13.81 7.91 3.49
N TYR A 24 -12.71 7.43 2.91
CA TYR A 24 -11.46 8.17 2.91
C TYR A 24 -11.51 9.22 1.80
N GLU A 25 -11.07 10.42 2.12
CA GLU A 25 -11.02 11.54 1.18
C GLU A 25 -9.60 11.72 0.67
N LYS A 26 -9.49 12.15 -0.59
CA LYS A 26 -8.19 12.48 -1.18
C LYS A 26 -7.75 13.86 -0.68
N THR A 27 -6.58 13.92 -0.06
CA THR A 27 -5.95 15.15 0.44
C THR A 27 -4.62 15.40 -0.28
N ALA A 28 -3.93 16.50 0.05
CA ALA A 28 -2.55 16.73 -0.40
C ALA A 28 -1.58 15.62 0.09
N ASN A 29 -1.95 14.95 1.18
CA ASN A 29 -1.12 13.99 1.91
C ASN A 29 -1.61 12.54 1.74
N GLY A 30 -2.23 12.22 0.61
CA GLY A 30 -2.75 10.88 0.29
C GLY A 30 -4.25 10.76 0.53
N TYR A 31 -4.69 9.65 1.11
CA TYR A 31 -6.08 9.45 1.53
C TYR A 31 -6.19 9.47 3.05
N ALA A 32 -7.22 10.11 3.59
CA ALA A 32 -7.40 10.26 5.03
C ALA A 32 -8.88 10.12 5.41
N ASN A 33 -9.14 9.64 6.63
CA ASN A 33 -10.45 9.65 7.26
C ASN A 33 -10.32 10.24 8.67
N PRO A 34 -11.24 11.12 9.12
CA PRO A 34 -11.11 11.81 10.40
C PRO A 34 -11.21 10.89 11.63
N ALA A 35 -11.83 9.72 11.52
CA ALA A 35 -12.09 8.81 12.64
C ALA A 35 -11.41 7.44 12.51
N ARG A 36 -10.97 7.07 11.31
CA ARG A 36 -10.44 5.74 10.98
C ARG A 36 -9.06 5.79 10.32
N LYS A 37 -8.29 4.73 10.51
CA LYS A 37 -7.03 4.49 9.79
C LYS A 37 -7.09 3.19 9.02
N ALA A 38 -6.48 3.16 7.84
CA ALA A 38 -6.33 1.93 7.08
C ALA A 38 -5.19 1.08 7.68
N VAL A 39 -5.35 -0.24 7.68
CA VAL A 39 -4.28 -1.19 8.02
C VAL A 39 -4.09 -2.12 6.84
N PHE A 40 -2.97 -1.97 6.14
CA PHE A 40 -2.63 -2.80 4.99
C PHE A 40 -1.84 -4.04 5.45
N VAL A 41 -2.35 -5.23 5.17
CA VAL A 41 -1.81 -6.49 5.73
C VAL A 41 -0.84 -7.25 4.81
N GLY A 42 -0.20 -6.53 3.88
CA GLY A 42 0.79 -7.06 2.95
C GLY A 42 0.29 -7.13 1.50
N ASP A 43 1.13 -7.67 0.62
CA ASP A 43 0.83 -7.99 -0.77
C ASP A 43 0.31 -6.79 -1.59
N PHE A 44 1.05 -5.69 -1.45
CA PHE A 44 0.82 -4.45 -2.19
C PHE A 44 1.21 -4.60 -3.65
N ILE A 45 2.21 -5.43 -3.90
CA ILE A 45 2.74 -5.76 -5.22
C ILE A 45 2.31 -7.17 -5.62
N ASN A 46 2.64 -7.56 -6.87
CA ASN A 46 2.40 -8.85 -7.55
C ASN A 46 1.48 -8.66 -8.77
N ARG A 47 2.04 -8.86 -9.98
CA ARG A 47 1.35 -8.95 -11.29
C ARG A 47 0.45 -7.79 -11.74
N GLY A 48 0.02 -6.88 -10.86
CA GLY A 48 -0.88 -5.80 -11.23
C GLY A 48 -0.22 -4.72 -12.08
N PRO A 49 -1.03 -3.98 -12.86
CA PRO A 49 -0.53 -3.04 -13.84
C PRO A 49 0.03 -1.74 -13.25
N GLN A 50 -0.22 -1.45 -11.96
CA GLN A 50 0.08 -0.15 -11.35
C GLN A 50 0.81 -0.25 -10.00
N ILE A 51 1.73 -1.21 -9.86
CA ILE A 51 2.52 -1.47 -8.64
C ILE A 51 3.12 -0.19 -8.04
N ARG A 52 3.85 0.62 -8.83
CA ARG A 52 4.47 1.87 -8.34
C ARG A 52 3.45 2.87 -7.79
N LYS A 53 2.25 2.91 -8.36
CA LYS A 53 1.17 3.82 -7.92
C LYS A 53 0.52 3.29 -6.64
N THR A 54 0.35 1.97 -6.51
CA THR A 54 -0.12 1.33 -5.28
C THR A 54 0.84 1.61 -4.13
N ILE A 55 2.14 1.32 -4.30
CA ILE A 55 3.15 1.56 -3.27
C ILE A 55 3.17 3.03 -2.85
N ARG A 56 3.20 3.97 -3.81
CA ARG A 56 3.18 5.41 -3.48
C ARG A 56 1.95 5.80 -2.67
N THR A 57 0.78 5.26 -3.02
CA THR A 57 -0.46 5.57 -2.30
C THR A 57 -0.39 5.08 -0.85
N ILE A 58 -0.05 3.80 -0.64
CA ILE A 58 0.05 3.19 0.68
C ILE A 58 1.12 3.89 1.51
N ARG A 59 2.32 4.09 0.93
CA ARG A 59 3.45 4.75 1.57
C ARG A 59 3.09 6.17 2.02
N THR A 60 2.51 6.98 1.14
CA THR A 60 2.10 8.34 1.49
C THR A 60 1.06 8.34 2.63
N MET A 61 0.11 7.40 2.65
CA MET A 61 -0.83 7.30 3.77
C MET A 61 -0.14 6.94 5.09
N VAL A 62 0.82 6.00 5.07
CA VAL A 62 1.59 5.59 6.25
C VAL A 62 2.48 6.73 6.76
N GLU A 63 3.25 7.37 5.88
CA GLU A 63 4.15 8.48 6.23
C GLU A 63 3.40 9.69 6.81
N ASN A 64 2.14 9.91 6.40
CA ASN A 64 1.28 10.97 6.94
C ASN A 64 0.40 10.50 8.12
N GLY A 65 0.63 9.31 8.67
CA GLY A 65 -0.08 8.80 9.85
C GLY A 65 -1.53 8.39 9.62
N ASN A 66 -1.98 8.31 8.36
CA ASN A 66 -3.35 7.92 7.97
C ASN A 66 -3.52 6.40 7.81
N ALA A 67 -2.41 5.64 7.79
CA ALA A 67 -2.42 4.19 7.67
C ALA A 67 -1.28 3.52 8.45
N LEU A 68 -1.42 2.22 8.66
CA LEU A 68 -0.36 1.29 9.06
C LEU A 68 -0.19 0.23 7.97
N ALA A 69 1.00 -0.35 7.88
CA ALA A 69 1.31 -1.39 6.90
C ALA A 69 2.30 -2.40 7.47
N ILE A 70 2.08 -3.68 7.15
CA ILE A 70 3.07 -4.76 7.29
C ILE A 70 3.48 -5.27 5.91
N LEU A 71 4.66 -5.85 5.78
CA LEU A 71 5.15 -6.38 4.52
C LEU A 71 4.60 -7.80 4.32
N GLY A 72 4.09 -8.09 3.12
CA GLY A 72 3.72 -9.44 2.70
C GLY A 72 4.91 -10.21 2.12
N ASN A 73 4.67 -11.47 1.76
CA ASN A 73 5.70 -12.32 1.13
C ASN A 73 6.16 -11.73 -0.21
N HIS A 74 5.28 -11.08 -0.96
CA HIS A 74 5.67 -10.47 -2.23
C HIS A 74 6.68 -9.33 -2.06
N GLU A 75 6.46 -8.44 -1.07
CA GLU A 75 7.41 -7.37 -0.75
C GLU A 75 8.74 -7.94 -0.24
N ILE A 76 8.70 -8.90 0.69
CA ILE A 76 9.89 -9.51 1.27
C ILE A 76 10.75 -10.18 0.19
N ASN A 77 10.14 -10.99 -0.67
CA ASN A 77 10.84 -11.68 -1.75
C ASN A 77 11.49 -10.70 -2.73
N THR A 78 10.82 -9.58 -3.04
CA THR A 78 11.37 -8.54 -3.93
C THR A 78 12.57 -7.83 -3.30
N ILE A 79 12.51 -7.55 -2.00
CA ILE A 79 13.63 -6.94 -1.26
C ILE A 79 14.82 -7.90 -1.23
N ILE A 80 14.60 -9.18 -0.92
CA ILE A 80 15.66 -10.19 -0.90
C ILE A 80 16.34 -10.29 -2.27
N ALA A 81 15.56 -10.47 -3.34
CA ALA A 81 16.09 -10.59 -4.69
C ALA A 81 16.94 -9.36 -5.10
N HIS A 82 16.47 -8.16 -4.76
CA HIS A 82 17.21 -6.92 -5.02
C HIS A 82 18.52 -6.80 -4.22
N LEU A 83 18.54 -7.33 -2.99
CA LEU A 83 19.76 -7.34 -2.17
C LEU A 83 20.76 -8.40 -2.63
N GLU A 84 20.30 -9.54 -3.15
CA GLU A 84 21.15 -10.59 -3.72
C GLU A 84 21.79 -10.14 -5.04
N ASP A 85 21.03 -9.50 -5.93
CA ASP A 85 21.54 -8.93 -7.19
C ASP A 85 22.69 -7.95 -6.93
N LYS A 86 22.58 -7.14 -5.87
CA LYS A 86 23.64 -6.21 -5.45
C LYS A 86 24.89 -6.85 -4.85
N LYS A 87 24.84 -8.11 -4.40
CA LYS A 87 26.02 -8.83 -3.89
C LYS A 87 26.86 -9.47 -5.01
N GLY A 88 26.28 -9.61 -6.21
CA GLY A 88 26.96 -10.15 -7.39
C GLY A 88 27.54 -9.09 -8.33
N ALA A 89 27.48 -7.81 -7.96
CA ALA A 89 27.96 -6.66 -8.74
C ALA A 89 29.21 -6.01 -8.10
#